data_AF-A0AAF1BW79-F1
#
_entry.id   AF-A0AAF1BW79-F1
#
_cell.length_a   1.000
_cell.length_b   1.000
_cell.length_c   1.000
_cell.angle_alpha   90.00
_cell.angle_beta   90.00
_cell.angle_gamma   90.00
#
_symmetry.space_group_name_H-M   'P 1'
#
loop_
_entity.id
_entity.type
_entity.pdbx_description
1 polymer ?
#
loop_
_entity_poly.entity_id
_entity_poly.type
_entity_poly.pdbx_seq_one_letter_code
_entity_poly.pdbx_strand_id
1 'polypeptide(L)'
;MKMLIMKMMIIISSSSMFMKNPMSMGMFLLLQTFLMILLMNKIMISSWFIMITFLMMIGGILILFTYMSSIASNEVFKLNTKFMIVFFTFLIFTDEMLMEKQLTESENLVKIFTSEEMSMIKLYNNKSMLLTLMLVLYLLMTMIVVSMIVKHNQGPLRSKNYE
;
A
#
# COMPACT_ATOMS: atom_id res chain seq x y z
N MET A 1 -15.92 7.90 11.82
CA MET A 1 -14.50 7.61 11.44
C MET A 1 -14.23 6.88 10.10
N LYS A 2 -14.91 5.77 9.73
CA LYS A 2 -14.62 5.03 8.48
C LYS A 2 -14.79 5.90 7.22
N MET A 3 -15.83 6.72 7.21
CA MET A 3 -16.14 7.63 6.10
C MET A 3 -15.06 8.70 5.89
N LEU A 4 -14.55 9.26 6.99
CA LEU A 4 -13.40 10.18 6.96
C LEU A 4 -12.15 9.53 6.35
N ILE A 5 -11.83 8.28 6.72
CA ILE A 5 -10.70 7.55 6.11
C ILE A 5 -10.92 7.35 4.61
N MET A 6 -12.13 6.97 4.18
CA MET A 6 -12.45 6.81 2.74
C MET A 6 -12.31 8.12 1.96
N LYS A 7 -12.71 9.26 2.55
CA LYS A 7 -12.54 10.58 1.93
C LYS A 7 -11.06 10.93 1.77
N MET A 8 -10.25 10.73 2.82
CA MET A 8 -8.80 10.96 2.75
C MET A 8 -8.14 10.12 1.66
N MET A 9 -8.59 8.87 1.46
CA MET A 9 -8.12 7.99 0.39
C MET A 9 -8.45 8.51 -1.02
N ILE A 10 -9.65 9.05 -1.22
CA ILE A 10 -10.05 9.63 -2.51
C ILE A 10 -9.22 10.89 -2.81
N ILE A 11 -8.96 11.71 -1.79
CA ILE A 11 -8.14 12.91 -1.94
C ILE A 11 -6.70 12.54 -2.30
N ILE A 12 -6.11 11.56 -1.63
CA ILE A 12 -4.73 11.11 -1.90
C ILE A 12 -4.59 10.44 -3.27
N SER A 13 -5.59 9.65 -3.70
CA SER A 13 -5.54 9.01 -5.02
C SER A 13 -5.65 10.04 -6.14
N SER A 14 -6.58 11.00 -6.03
CA SER A 14 -6.69 12.10 -6.99
C SER A 14 -5.47 13.02 -6.99
N SER A 15 -4.80 13.22 -5.84
CA SER A 15 -3.56 14.01 -5.76
C SER A 15 -2.38 13.36 -6.45
N SER A 16 -2.29 12.03 -6.39
CA SER A 16 -1.16 11.27 -6.93
C SER A 16 -0.98 11.48 -8.43
N MET A 17 -2.06 11.67 -9.18
CA MET A 17 -2.03 11.90 -10.63
C MET A 17 -1.32 13.22 -11.04
N PHE A 18 -1.25 14.19 -10.13
CA PHE A 18 -0.65 15.50 -10.40
C PHE A 18 0.83 15.59 -10.00
N MET A 19 1.37 14.54 -9.38
CA MET A 19 2.75 14.53 -8.88
C MET A 19 3.71 14.04 -9.96
N LYS A 20 4.74 14.84 -10.24
CA LYS A 20 5.77 14.49 -11.24
C LYS A 20 7.00 13.82 -10.62
N ASN A 21 7.33 14.18 -9.38
CA ASN A 21 8.55 13.69 -8.76
C ASN A 21 8.33 12.27 -8.21
N PRO A 22 9.20 11.30 -8.55
CA PRO A 22 9.05 9.91 -8.12
C PRO A 22 9.05 9.79 -6.59
N MET A 23 9.84 10.61 -5.90
CA MET A 23 9.87 10.65 -4.43
C MET A 23 8.53 11.10 -3.84
N SER A 24 7.89 12.14 -4.39
CA SER A 24 6.57 12.57 -3.91
C SER A 24 5.50 11.52 -4.21
N MET A 25 5.57 10.86 -5.36
CA MET A 25 4.65 9.78 -5.71
C MET A 25 4.77 8.62 -4.71
N GLY A 26 6.00 8.25 -4.33
CA GLY A 26 6.25 7.25 -3.29
C GLY A 26 5.66 7.63 -1.92
N MET A 27 5.76 8.90 -1.53
CA MET A 27 5.16 9.39 -0.27
C MET A 27 3.63 9.34 -0.28
N PHE A 28 2.97 9.71 -1.39
CA PHE A 28 1.51 9.57 -1.51
C PHE A 28 1.07 8.11 -1.47
N LEU A 29 1.82 7.20 -2.09
CA LEU A 29 1.56 5.76 -2.02
C LEU A 29 1.72 5.19 -0.60
N LEU A 30 2.72 5.65 0.17
CA LEU A 30 2.87 5.29 1.59
C LEU A 30 1.66 5.74 2.42
N LEU A 31 1.21 6.98 2.24
CA LEU A 31 0.05 7.51 2.95
C LEU A 31 -1.23 6.75 2.57
N GLN A 32 -1.42 6.44 1.28
CA GLN A 32 -2.58 5.69 0.81
C GLN A 32 -2.59 4.26 1.37
N THR A 33 -1.46 3.56 1.35
CA THR A 33 -1.35 2.20 1.88
C THR A 33 -1.60 2.17 3.39
N PHE A 34 -1.07 3.14 4.15
CA PHE A 34 -1.34 3.26 5.57
C PHE A 34 -2.83 3.46 5.89
N LEU A 35 -3.50 4.38 5.19
CA LEU A 35 -4.94 4.62 5.36
C LEU A 35 -5.79 3.41 4.95
N MET A 36 -5.38 2.66 3.92
CA MET A 36 -6.05 1.42 3.52
C MET A 36 -6.03 0.38 4.64
N ILE A 37 -4.90 0.26 5.32
CA ILE A 37 -4.68 -0.72 6.37
C ILE A 37 -5.48 -0.36 7.62
N LEU A 38 -5.55 0.93 7.96
CA LEU A 38 -6.46 1.43 9.00
C LEU A 38 -7.93 1.15 8.70
N LEU A 39 -8.34 1.26 7.43
CA LEU A 39 -9.71 0.95 7.03
C LEU A 39 -10.00 -0.55 7.08
N MET A 40 -9.08 -1.38 6.56
CA MET A 40 -9.25 -2.83 6.56
C MET A 40 -9.26 -3.40 7.97
N ASN A 41 -8.44 -2.89 8.88
CA ASN A 41 -8.44 -3.29 10.29
C ASN A 41 -9.77 -3.01 11.02
N LYS A 42 -10.57 -2.05 10.52
CA LYS A 42 -11.91 -1.81 11.05
C LYS A 42 -12.98 -2.70 10.43
N ILE A 43 -12.71 -3.31 9.27
CA ILE A 43 -13.69 -4.13 8.55
C ILE A 43 -13.50 -5.62 8.87
N MET A 44 -12.25 -6.08 8.93
CA MET A 44 -11.95 -7.49 9.12
C MET A 44 -11.93 -7.85 10.60
N ILE A 45 -12.42 -9.06 10.90
CA ILE A 45 -12.41 -9.58 12.27
C ILE A 45 -11.01 -10.08 12.68
N SER A 46 -10.25 -10.62 11.72
CA SER A 46 -8.86 -11.07 11.94
C SER A 46 -7.85 -10.02 11.49
N SER A 47 -6.87 -9.72 12.35
CA SER A 47 -5.83 -8.73 12.06
C SER A 47 -4.67 -9.28 11.20
N TRP A 48 -4.54 -10.61 11.13
CA TRP A 48 -3.36 -11.26 10.54
C TRP A 48 -3.17 -10.98 9.04
N PHE A 49 -4.24 -11.05 8.24
CA PHE A 49 -4.18 -10.72 6.81
C PHE A 49 -3.75 -9.27 6.56
N ILE A 50 -4.24 -8.34 7.38
CA ILE A 50 -3.97 -6.92 7.23
C ILE A 50 -2.51 -6.62 7.59
N MET A 51 -1.98 -7.29 8.62
CA MET A 51 -0.57 -7.21 8.98
C MET A 51 0.35 -7.74 7.85
N ILE A 52 0.01 -8.86 7.21
CA ILE A 52 0.79 -9.38 6.07
C ILE A 52 0.78 -8.37 4.91
N THR A 53 -0.37 -7.78 4.59
CA THR A 53 -0.45 -6.76 3.53
C THR A 53 0.36 -5.50 3.86
N PHE A 54 0.42 -5.09 5.13
CA PHE A 54 1.24 -3.95 5.57
C PHE A 54 2.74 -4.20 5.33
N LEU A 55 3.24 -5.35 5.78
CA LEU A 55 4.65 -5.70 5.67
C LEU A 55 5.10 -5.79 4.20
N MET A 56 4.30 -6.43 3.34
CA MET A 56 4.63 -6.53 1.92
C MET A 56 4.65 -5.17 1.21
N MET A 57 3.70 -4.29 1.51
CA MET A 57 3.63 -2.97 0.88
C MET A 57 4.79 -2.07 1.29
N ILE A 58 5.19 -2.07 2.56
CA ILE A 58 6.36 -1.30 3.03
C ILE A 58 7.64 -1.81 2.35
N GLY A 59 7.83 -3.13 2.28
CA GLY A 59 9.00 -3.71 1.61
C GLY A 59 9.11 -3.27 0.15
N GLY A 60 8.00 -3.33 -0.60
CA GLY A 60 7.97 -2.90 -2.00
C GLY A 60 8.29 -1.42 -2.20
N ILE A 61 7.76 -0.55 -1.32
CA ILE A 61 7.99 0.89 -1.43
C ILE A 61 9.44 1.27 -1.06
N LEU A 62 10.05 0.60 -0.07
CA LEU A 62 11.46 0.81 0.27
C LEU A 62 12.39 0.48 -0.91
N ILE A 63 12.12 -0.62 -1.62
CA ILE A 63 12.90 -1.00 -2.81
C ILE A 63 12.76 0.08 -3.89
N LEU A 64 11.54 0.54 -4.18
CA LEU A 64 11.29 1.64 -5.13
C LEU A 64 12.01 2.93 -4.72
N PHE A 65 12.04 3.26 -3.43
CA PHE A 65 12.74 4.43 -2.91
C PHE A 65 14.25 4.35 -3.12
N THR A 66 14.87 3.18 -2.86
CA THR A 66 16.30 2.99 -3.10
C THR A 66 16.65 3.08 -4.58
N TYR A 67 15.80 2.53 -5.46
CA TYR A 67 16.00 2.62 -6.91
C TYR A 67 15.92 4.07 -7.40
N MET A 68 14.88 4.80 -7.01
CA MET A 68 14.67 6.19 -7.47
C MET A 68 15.73 7.16 -6.93
N SER A 69 16.16 7.00 -5.67
CA SER A 69 17.25 7.82 -5.11
C SER A 69 18.62 7.54 -5.75
N SER A 70 18.80 6.36 -6.37
CA SER A 70 20.02 6.04 -7.12
C SER A 70 20.05 6.60 -8.54
N ILE A 71 18.88 6.97 -9.11
CA ILE A 71 18.75 7.38 -10.52
C ILE A 71 18.50 8.88 -10.69
N ALA A 72 17.75 9.51 -9.78
CA ALA A 72 17.42 10.93 -9.87
C ALA A 72 18.26 11.78 -8.91
N SER A 73 18.74 12.92 -9.40
CA SER A 73 19.22 13.99 -8.53
C SER A 73 18.07 14.50 -7.65
N ASN A 74 18.37 14.88 -6.40
CA ASN A 74 17.38 15.44 -5.47
C ASN A 74 16.82 16.79 -6.00
N GLU A 75 15.87 16.73 -6.93
CA GLU A 75 15.18 17.92 -7.41
C GLU A 75 14.36 18.55 -6.28
N VAL A 76 14.52 19.86 -6.10
CA VAL A 76 13.84 20.62 -5.06
C VAL A 76 12.33 20.51 -5.28
N PHE A 77 11.63 20.01 -4.25
CA PHE A 77 10.20 19.76 -4.30
C PHE A 77 9.41 21.07 -4.53
N LYS A 78 8.72 21.16 -5.67
CA LYS A 78 7.80 22.28 -5.97
C LYS A 78 6.36 21.86 -5.71
N LEU A 79 5.79 22.35 -4.61
CA LEU A 79 4.36 22.20 -4.32
C LEU A 79 3.52 23.01 -5.31
N ASN A 80 2.59 22.36 -5.99
CA ASN A 80 1.64 23.04 -6.86
C ASN A 80 0.51 23.65 -6.00
N THR A 81 0.34 24.97 -6.00
CA THR A 81 -0.70 25.66 -5.21
C THR A 81 -2.12 25.25 -5.61
N LYS A 82 -2.34 24.84 -6.87
CA LYS A 82 -3.63 24.28 -7.32
C LYS A 82 -4.00 22.99 -6.59
N PHE A 83 -3.00 22.21 -6.19
CA PHE A 83 -3.21 20.99 -5.42
C PHE A 83 -3.78 21.29 -4.02
N MET A 84 -3.24 22.32 -3.35
CA MET A 84 -3.72 22.73 -2.02
C MET A 84 -5.19 23.15 -2.05
N ILE A 85 -5.62 23.86 -3.10
CA ILE A 85 -7.01 24.32 -3.22
C ILE A 85 -7.97 23.13 -3.36
N VAL A 86 -7.66 22.15 -4.21
CA VAL A 86 -8.46 20.92 -4.34
C VAL A 86 -8.54 20.19 -3.00
N PHE A 87 -7.41 20.08 -2.29
CA PHE A 87 -7.34 19.44 -0.97
C PHE A 87 -8.26 20.12 0.05
N PHE A 88 -8.24 21.46 0.14
CA PHE A 88 -9.09 22.20 1.06
C PHE A 88 -10.57 22.15 0.70
N THR A 89 -10.92 22.17 -0.60
CA THR A 89 -12.33 22.09 -1.01
C THR A 89 -13.00 20.77 -0.62
N PHE A 90 -12.29 19.64 -0.67
CA PHE A 90 -12.84 18.35 -0.26
C PHE A 90 -12.96 18.20 1.26
N LEU A 91 -12.12 18.89 2.03
CA LEU A 91 -12.18 18.87 3.49
C LEU A 91 -13.34 19.70 4.06
N ILE A 92 -13.81 20.73 3.36
CA ILE A 92 -14.85 21.65 3.85
C ILE A 92 -16.27 21.04 3.78
N PHE A 93 -16.51 20.02 2.94
CA PHE A 93 -17.81 19.35 2.80
C PHE A 93 -18.17 18.40 3.97
N THR A 94 -17.80 18.73 5.20
CA THR A 94 -18.02 17.86 6.37
C THR A 94 -19.21 18.30 7.21
N ASP A 95 -20.42 17.92 6.78
CA ASP A 95 -21.55 17.72 7.69
C ASP A 95 -21.55 16.27 8.21
N GLU A 96 -20.50 15.89 8.95
CA GLU A 96 -20.35 14.52 9.48
C GLU A 96 -20.78 14.35 10.95
N MET A 97 -21.35 15.38 11.59
CA MET A 97 -21.84 15.23 12.97
C MET A 97 -23.14 14.40 13.10
N LEU A 98 -23.81 14.01 12.00
CA LEU A 98 -25.14 13.38 12.08
C LEU A 98 -25.18 11.86 11.89
N MET A 99 -24.10 11.21 11.42
CA MET A 99 -24.16 9.80 11.00
C MET A 99 -23.44 8.80 11.92
N GLU A 100 -22.90 9.22 13.07
CA GLU A 100 -22.23 8.27 14.00
C GLU A 100 -23.19 7.42 14.83
N LYS A 101 -24.50 7.71 14.80
CA LYS A 101 -25.52 6.94 15.57
C LYS A 101 -26.11 5.72 14.87
N GLN A 102 -25.84 5.46 13.59
CA GLN A 102 -26.57 4.40 12.85
C GLN A 102 -25.85 3.04 12.72
N LEU A 103 -24.60 2.90 13.17
CA LEU A 103 -23.82 1.67 12.89
C LEU A 103 -23.52 0.81 14.13
N THR A 104 -24.01 1.15 15.31
CA THR A 104 -23.68 0.44 16.55
C THR A 104 -24.49 -0.85 16.79
N GLU A 105 -25.53 -1.16 16.00
CA GLU A 105 -26.45 -2.26 16.32
C GLU A 105 -26.16 -3.63 15.67
N SER A 106 -25.19 -3.76 14.76
CA SER A 106 -24.96 -5.05 14.05
C SER A 106 -23.56 -5.67 14.20
N GLU A 107 -22.61 -5.03 14.87
CA GLU A 107 -21.23 -5.53 14.99
C GLU A 107 -21.08 -6.72 15.95
N ASN A 108 -22.07 -6.99 16.80
CA ASN A 108 -21.96 -8.04 17.83
C ASN A 108 -22.27 -9.46 17.33
N LEU A 109 -22.91 -9.62 16.17
CA LEU A 109 -23.27 -10.96 15.65
C LEU A 109 -22.15 -11.61 14.82
N VAL A 110 -21.22 -10.83 14.30
CA VAL A 110 -20.13 -11.33 13.43
C VAL A 110 -18.93 -11.87 14.24
N LYS A 111 -18.82 -11.52 15.52
CA LYS A 111 -17.68 -11.88 16.40
C LYS A 111 -17.61 -13.36 16.81
N ILE A 112 -18.63 -14.17 16.51
CA ILE A 112 -18.74 -15.51 17.10
C ILE A 112 -18.06 -16.61 16.25
N PHE A 113 -17.67 -16.36 14.99
CA PHE A 113 -17.22 -17.43 14.08
C PHE A 113 -15.90 -17.22 13.32
N THR A 114 -14.99 -16.38 13.79
CA THR A 114 -13.71 -16.17 13.10
C THR A 114 -12.53 -16.63 13.95
N SER A 115 -12.28 -17.93 13.96
CA SER A 115 -10.95 -18.43 14.31
C SER A 115 -10.00 -18.13 13.16
N GLU A 116 -8.95 -17.35 13.43
CA GLU A 116 -7.91 -16.99 12.47
C GLU A 116 -7.27 -18.25 11.85
N GLU A 117 -7.13 -19.31 12.64
CA GLU A 117 -6.58 -20.61 12.24
C GLU A 117 -7.37 -21.28 11.10
N MET A 118 -8.70 -21.18 11.10
CA MET A 118 -9.55 -21.84 10.11
C MET A 118 -9.44 -21.19 8.72
N SER A 119 -9.01 -19.93 8.64
CA SER A 119 -8.79 -19.25 7.37
C SER A 119 -7.52 -19.71 6.66
N MET A 120 -6.45 -19.99 7.42
CA MET A 120 -5.13 -20.33 6.86
C MET A 120 -4.99 -21.79 6.51
N ILE A 121 -5.66 -22.68 7.25
CA ILE A 121 -5.73 -24.11 6.92
C ILE A 121 -6.40 -24.34 5.56
N LYS A 122 -7.31 -23.45 5.12
CA LYS A 122 -7.95 -23.52 3.80
C LYS A 122 -6.99 -23.33 2.63
N LEU A 123 -5.81 -22.72 2.82
CA LEU A 123 -4.84 -22.54 1.73
C LEU A 123 -4.12 -23.85 1.37
N TYR A 124 -3.95 -24.75 2.33
CA TYR A 124 -3.28 -26.04 2.13
C TYR A 124 -4.24 -27.22 2.00
N ASN A 125 -5.52 -26.96 1.74
CA ASN A 125 -6.50 -28.02 1.54
C ASN A 125 -6.36 -28.62 0.12
N ASN A 126 -6.83 -29.85 -0.05
CA ASN A 126 -6.67 -30.63 -1.28
C ASN A 126 -7.22 -29.91 -2.53
N LYS A 127 -8.25 -29.05 -2.37
CA LYS A 127 -8.83 -28.25 -3.46
C LYS A 127 -7.97 -27.05 -3.86
N SER A 128 -7.27 -26.42 -2.91
CA SER A 128 -6.45 -25.21 -3.10
C SER A 128 -4.97 -25.54 -3.32
N MET A 129 -4.55 -26.78 -3.07
CA MET A 129 -3.16 -27.23 -3.22
C MET A 129 -2.58 -27.00 -4.62
N LEU A 130 -3.38 -27.16 -5.68
CA LEU A 130 -2.91 -26.87 -7.04
C LEU A 130 -2.55 -25.37 -7.20
N LEU A 131 -3.36 -24.49 -6.62
CA LEU A 131 -3.15 -23.05 -6.69
C LEU A 131 -1.91 -22.63 -5.89
N THR A 132 -1.68 -23.23 -4.72
CA THR A 132 -0.45 -22.96 -3.94
C THR A 132 0.79 -23.46 -4.66
N LEU A 133 0.74 -24.64 -5.30
CA LEU A 133 1.85 -25.17 -6.08
C LEU A 133 2.19 -24.27 -7.29
N MET A 134 1.18 -23.75 -7.98
CA MET A 134 1.38 -22.79 -9.07
C MET A 134 2.08 -21.50 -8.59
N LEU A 135 1.70 -20.96 -7.43
CA LEU A 135 2.32 -19.75 -6.87
C LEU A 135 3.81 -19.97 -6.50
N VAL A 136 4.14 -21.14 -5.94
CA VAL A 136 5.53 -21.49 -5.62
C VAL A 136 6.37 -21.59 -6.89
N LEU A 137 5.86 -22.27 -7.92
CA LEU A 137 6.55 -22.36 -9.21
C LEU A 137 6.71 -20.99 -9.87
N TYR A 138 5.70 -20.12 -9.78
CA TYR A 138 5.79 -18.75 -10.27
C TYR A 138 6.91 -17.97 -9.59
N LEU A 139 6.98 -17.96 -8.25
CA LEU A 139 8.03 -17.27 -7.50
C LEU A 139 9.43 -17.84 -7.77
N LEU A 140 9.53 -19.15 -7.99
CA LEU A 140 10.80 -19.78 -8.38
C LEU A 140 11.25 -19.32 -9.77
N MET A 141 10.33 -19.30 -10.73
CA MET A 141 10.62 -18.83 -12.09
C MET A 141 11.01 -17.35 -12.10
N THR A 142 10.34 -16.49 -11.33
CA THR A 142 10.71 -15.07 -11.26
C THR A 142 12.13 -14.88 -10.70
N MET A 143 12.53 -15.62 -9.68
CA MET A 143 13.91 -15.57 -9.16
C MET A 143 14.95 -15.98 -10.20
N ILE A 144 14.70 -17.04 -10.96
CA ILE A 144 15.60 -17.49 -12.04
C ILE A 144 15.71 -16.40 -13.12
N VAL A 145 14.57 -15.89 -13.59
CA VAL A 145 14.52 -14.88 -14.64
C VAL A 145 15.20 -13.58 -14.19
N VAL A 146 14.95 -13.10 -12.97
CA VAL A 146 15.61 -11.91 -12.43
C VAL A 146 17.13 -12.11 -12.38
N SER A 147 17.61 -13.29 -11.96
CA SER A 147 19.04 -13.59 -11.92
C SER A 147 19.70 -13.58 -13.31
N MET A 148 18.96 -13.93 -14.37
CA MET A 148 19.43 -13.86 -15.76
C MET A 148 19.39 -12.42 -16.32
N ILE A 149 18.41 -11.59 -15.91
CA ILE A 149 18.28 -10.21 -16.37
C ILE A 149 19.35 -9.30 -15.74
N VAL A 150 19.70 -9.54 -14.47
CA VAL A 150 20.71 -8.76 -13.78
C VAL A 150 22.09 -9.06 -14.40
N LYS A 151 22.50 -8.20 -15.35
CA LYS A 151 23.83 -8.25 -15.96
C LYS A 151 24.87 -8.03 -14.86
N HIS A 152 25.75 -9.01 -14.68
CA HIS A 152 26.85 -8.94 -13.71
C HIS A 152 27.96 -7.95 -14.11
N ASN A 153 27.80 -7.18 -15.19
CA ASN A 153 28.83 -6.26 -15.68
C ASN A 153 28.84 -4.98 -14.85
N GLN A 154 29.99 -4.78 -14.22
CA GLN A 154 30.21 -4.01 -13.00
C GLN A 154 30.36 -2.52 -13.26
N GLY A 155 29.68 -1.76 -12.42
CA GLY A 155 30.02 -0.40 -12.04
C GLY A 155 29.02 0.04 -10.96
N PRO A 156 29.47 0.63 -9.84
CA PRO A 156 28.53 1.25 -8.90
C PRO A 156 27.71 2.31 -9.65
N LEU A 157 26.39 2.37 -9.39
CA LEU A 157 25.48 3.37 -9.97
C LEU A 157 25.91 4.83 -9.69
N ARG A 158 26.91 5.04 -8.83
CA ARG A 158 27.54 6.34 -8.58
C ARG A 158 29.04 6.26 -8.90
N SER A 159 29.49 7.07 -9.86
CA SER A 159 30.91 7.30 -10.06
C SER A 159 31.51 7.86 -8.77
N LYS A 160 32.64 7.30 -8.32
CA LYS A 160 33.52 7.99 -7.38
C LYS A 160 34.15 9.14 -8.16
N ASN A 161 33.60 10.34 -8.03
CA ASN A 161 34.38 11.54 -8.33
C ASN A 161 35.28 11.75 -7.11
N TYR A 162 36.54 11.35 -7.26
CA TYR A 162 37.63 11.96 -6.53
C TYR A 162 37.86 13.36 -7.13
N GLU A 163 38.16 14.32 -6.24
CA GLU A 163 38.33 15.78 -6.43
C GLU A 163 37.08 16.63 -6.13
#